data_AF-A0A2V7JAJ6-F1
#
_entry.id   AF-A0A2V7JAJ6-F1
#
_cell.length_a   1.000
_cell.length_b   1.000
_cell.length_c   1.000
_cell.angle_alpha   90.00
_cell.angle_beta   90.00
_cell.angle_gamma   90.00
#
_symmetry.space_group_name_H-M   'P 1'
#
loop_
_entity.id
_entity.type
_entity.pdbx_description
1 polymer ?
#
loop_
_entity_poly.entity_id
_entity_poly.type
_entity_poly.pdbx_seq_one_letter_code
_entity_poly.pdbx_strand_id
1 'polypeptide(L)'
;MVTITRRRPATAATEPMGFFTDTTVCIGCKACEVACKNWNQLPSTHGGVSEMSGDSYDNTRKLDGTHWRHVKFIEQFDGPYNGRW
;
A
#
# COMPACT_ATOMS: atom_id res chain seq x y z
N MET A 1 41.34 -14.19 5.85
CA MET A 1 39.96 -14.37 5.32
C MET A 1 39.19 -15.21 6.33
N VAL A 2 38.52 -14.58 7.29
CA VAL A 2 37.67 -15.29 8.27
C VAL A 2 36.23 -14.97 7.90
N THR A 3 35.54 -15.94 7.31
CA THR A 3 34.12 -15.81 6.97
C THR A 3 33.30 -15.98 8.24
N ILE A 4 32.91 -14.86 8.86
CA ILE A 4 31.98 -14.85 10.00
C ILE A 4 30.60 -15.27 9.49
N THR A 5 30.27 -16.56 9.57
CA THR A 5 28.88 -17.03 9.42
C THR A 5 28.18 -16.98 10.77
N ARG A 6 27.74 -15.78 11.18
CA ARG A 6 26.80 -15.66 12.31
C ARG A 6 25.45 -16.24 11.88
N ARG A 7 25.22 -17.52 12.16
CA ARG A 7 23.85 -18.05 12.23
C ARG A 7 23.16 -17.37 13.41
N ARG A 8 22.20 -16.50 13.12
CA ARG A 8 21.28 -15.99 14.14
C ARG A 8 20.53 -17.19 14.73
N PRO A 9 20.47 -17.35 16.06
CA PRO A 9 19.59 -18.34 16.66
C PRO A 9 18.15 -17.99 16.29
N ALA A 10 17.39 -18.99 15.85
CA ALA A 10 15.97 -18.86 15.64
C ALA A 10 15.34 -18.56 17.00
N THR A 11 14.96 -17.29 17.21
CA THR A 11 14.10 -16.88 18.32
C THR A 11 12.82 -17.72 18.29
N ALA A 12 12.34 -18.13 19.47
CA ALA A 12 11.19 -18.99 19.71
C ALA A 12 10.12 -18.90 18.61
N ALA A 13 9.75 -20.05 18.05
CA ALA A 13 8.85 -20.15 16.90
C ALA A 13 7.44 -19.66 17.26
N THR A 14 7.20 -18.37 17.06
CA THR A 14 5.84 -17.81 17.00
C THR A 14 5.14 -18.46 15.80
N GLU A 15 3.88 -18.85 15.99
CA GLU A 15 3.04 -19.35 14.90
C GLU A 15 3.03 -18.35 13.73
N PRO A 16 3.24 -18.79 12.49
CA PRO A 16 3.28 -17.90 11.34
C PRO A 16 1.89 -17.30 11.08
N MET A 17 1.84 -15.98 10.91
CA MET A 17 0.62 -15.24 10.61
C MET A 17 0.62 -14.78 9.14
N GLY A 18 -0.56 -14.72 8.53
CA GLY A 18 -0.75 -14.29 7.14
C GLY A 18 -1.95 -13.37 6.96
N PHE A 19 -1.98 -12.64 5.85
CA PHE A 19 -3.07 -11.74 5.48
C PHE A 19 -3.50 -12.01 4.04
N PHE A 20 -4.78 -12.29 3.83
CA PHE A 20 -5.37 -12.46 2.50
C PHE A 20 -6.20 -11.23 2.16
N THR A 21 -5.81 -10.51 1.09
CA THR A 21 -6.58 -9.39 0.55
C THR A 21 -7.29 -9.87 -0.71
N ASP A 22 -8.59 -10.10 -0.62
CA ASP A 22 -9.41 -10.42 -1.79
C ASP A 22 -9.79 -9.13 -2.53
N THR A 23 -9.22 -8.95 -3.72
CA THR A 23 -9.49 -7.78 -4.57
C THR A 23 -10.82 -7.85 -5.29
N THR A 24 -11.47 -9.02 -5.35
CA THR A 24 -12.78 -9.18 -6.03
C THR A 24 -13.91 -8.50 -5.26
N VAL A 25 -13.76 -8.34 -3.95
CA VAL A 25 -14.71 -7.62 -3.07
C VAL A 25 -14.24 -6.20 -2.70
N CYS A 26 -13.04 -5.81 -3.12
CA CYS A 26 -12.48 -4.51 -2.80
C CYS A 26 -13.21 -3.40 -3.57
N ILE A 27 -13.88 -2.50 -2.86
CA ILE A 27 -14.61 -1.36 -3.45
C ILE A 27 -13.74 -0.10 -3.65
N GLY A 28 -12.43 -0.18 -3.42
CA GLY A 28 -11.54 0.96 -3.60
C GLY A 28 -11.67 2.10 -2.57
N CYS A 29 -12.32 1.90 -1.43
CA CYS A 29 -12.62 2.99 -0.47
C CYS A 29 -11.41 3.68 0.20
N LYS A 30 -10.19 3.18 0.01
CA LYS A 30 -8.94 3.64 0.65
C LYS A 30 -8.93 3.66 2.18
N ALA A 31 -9.94 3.10 2.85
CA ALA A 31 -10.00 3.07 4.32
C ALA A 31 -8.81 2.32 4.95
N CYS A 32 -8.28 1.30 4.28
CA CYS A 32 -7.10 0.58 4.74
C CYS A 32 -5.82 1.44 4.72
N GLU A 33 -5.72 2.45 3.85
CA GLU A 33 -4.61 3.40 3.87
C GLU A 33 -4.73 4.37 5.06
N VAL A 34 -5.94 4.91 5.27
CA VAL A 34 -6.23 5.81 6.40
C VAL A 34 -6.01 5.10 7.73
N ALA A 35 -6.51 3.87 7.87
CA ALA A 35 -6.32 3.05 9.06
C ALA A 35 -4.83 2.77 9.32
N CYS A 36 -4.05 2.46 8.27
CA CYS A 36 -2.61 2.25 8.40
C CYS A 36 -1.90 3.50 8.93
N LYS A 37 -2.23 4.69 8.40
CA LYS A 37 -1.65 5.94 8.88
C LYS A 37 -2.08 6.24 10.32
N ASN A 38 -3.36 6.10 10.63
CA ASN A 38 -3.91 6.37 11.95
C ASN A 38 -3.27 5.47 13.01
N TRP A 39 -3.20 4.16 12.77
CA TRP A 39 -2.61 3.22 13.72
C TRP A 39 -1.12 3.51 13.97
N ASN A 40 -0.38 3.83 12.91
CA ASN A 40 1.08 4.04 12.99
C ASN A 40 1.47 5.51 13.21
N GLN A 41 0.51 6.41 13.43
CA GLN A 41 0.73 7.84 13.62
C GLN A 41 1.58 8.47 12.50
N LEU A 42 1.36 8.03 11.26
CA LEU A 42 2.08 8.55 10.10
C LEU A 42 1.49 9.90 9.68
N PRO A 43 2.33 10.85 9.25
CA PRO A 43 1.85 12.16 8.85
C PRO A 43 0.96 12.07 7.61
N SER A 44 -0.02 12.96 7.55
CA SER A 44 -0.80 13.21 6.34
C SER A 44 0.05 13.97 5.32
N THR A 45 -0.06 13.59 4.06
CA THR A 45 0.54 14.33 2.94
C THR A 45 -0.10 15.71 2.86
N HIS A 46 0.71 16.74 2.62
CA HIS A 46 0.24 18.13 2.46
C HIS A 46 -0.67 18.61 3.62
N GLY A 47 -0.43 18.16 4.84
CA GLY A 47 -1.23 18.55 6.01
C GLY A 47 -2.67 18.04 5.98
N GLY A 48 -2.97 16.98 5.21
CA GLY A 48 -4.32 16.44 5.05
C GLY A 48 -5.13 17.06 3.92
N VAL A 49 -4.56 18.06 3.22
CA VAL A 49 -5.21 18.71 2.08
C VAL A 49 -4.43 18.32 0.84
N SER A 50 -4.92 17.33 0.10
CA SER A 50 -4.33 16.94 -1.18
C SER A 50 -5.31 17.27 -2.30
N GLU A 51 -4.83 18.02 -3.29
CA GLU A 51 -5.55 18.18 -4.55
C GLU A 51 -5.62 16.84 -5.27
N MET A 52 -6.72 16.62 -6.00
CA MET A 52 -6.83 15.44 -6.86
C MET A 52 -5.87 15.57 -8.03
N SER A 53 -5.20 14.46 -8.37
CA SER A 53 -4.31 14.38 -9.53
C SER A 53 -4.98 14.74 -10.85
N GLY A 54 -6.29 14.49 -10.98
CA GLY A 54 -7.02 14.57 -12.24
C GLY A 54 -6.77 13.38 -13.16
N ASP A 55 -5.67 12.66 -12.96
CA ASP A 55 -5.25 11.51 -13.76
C ASP A 55 -5.88 10.19 -13.30
N SER A 56 -6.28 10.05 -12.03
CA SER A 56 -6.87 8.81 -11.50
C SER A 56 -7.45 9.04 -10.10
N TYR A 57 -8.33 8.15 -9.63
CA TYR A 57 -8.72 8.09 -8.22
C TYR A 57 -7.56 7.67 -7.30
N ASP A 58 -6.46 7.20 -7.87
CA ASP A 58 -5.24 6.97 -7.11
C ASP A 58 -4.48 8.27 -6.76
N ASN A 59 -4.87 8.92 -5.67
CA ASN A 59 -4.14 10.09 -5.16
C ASN A 59 -2.91 9.75 -4.28
N THR A 60 -2.68 8.47 -3.98
CA THR A 60 -1.53 8.04 -3.17
C THR A 60 -0.30 7.93 -4.07
N ARG A 61 -0.51 7.50 -5.33
CA ARG A 61 0.46 7.39 -6.44
C ARG A 61 1.62 6.42 -6.20
N LYS A 62 2.31 6.50 -5.07
CA LYS A 62 3.43 5.63 -4.69
C LYS A 62 3.49 5.35 -3.20
N LEU A 63 4.13 4.24 -2.86
CA LEU A 63 4.59 3.98 -1.49
C LEU A 63 5.86 4.79 -1.21
N ASP A 64 6.03 5.22 0.04
CA ASP A 64 7.20 5.93 0.53
C ASP A 64 7.32 5.79 2.06
N GLY A 65 8.20 6.56 2.70
CA GLY A 65 8.43 6.51 4.15
C GLY A 65 7.19 6.80 5.01
N THR A 66 6.12 7.35 4.43
CA THR A 66 4.87 7.73 5.12
C THR A 66 3.62 7.08 4.52
N HIS A 67 3.75 6.36 3.40
CA HIS A 67 2.70 5.61 2.72
C HIS A 67 3.07 4.13 2.66
N TRP A 68 2.59 3.34 3.61
CA TRP A 68 2.94 1.90 3.74
C TRP A 68 1.87 0.97 3.16
N ARG A 69 0.67 1.51 2.91
CA ARG A 69 -0.44 0.83 2.26
C ARG A 69 -0.93 1.71 1.10
N HIS A 70 -1.28 1.07 -0.01
CA HIS A 70 -1.69 1.74 -1.23
C HIS A 70 -2.74 0.91 -1.96
N VAL A 71 -3.89 1.52 -2.23
CA VAL A 71 -4.95 1.04 -3.12
C VAL A 71 -4.69 1.64 -4.49
N LYS A 72 -4.32 0.77 -5.43
CA LYS A 72 -4.13 1.14 -6.83
C LYS A 72 -5.46 1.04 -7.58
N PHE A 73 -5.75 2.08 -8.35
CA PHE A 73 -6.82 2.07 -9.34
C PHE A 73 -6.16 1.76 -10.68
N ILE A 74 -6.54 0.64 -11.28
CA ILE A 74 -5.99 0.18 -12.56
C ILE A 74 -7.18 -0.11 -13.46
N GLU A 75 -7.44 0.81 -14.38
CA GLU A 75 -8.48 0.62 -15.39
C GLU A 75 -7.93 -0.27 -16.51
N GLN A 76 -8.71 -1.28 -16.91
CA GLN A 76 -8.37 -2.20 -17.98
C GLN A 76 -9.48 -2.12 -19.03
N PHE A 77 -9.12 -1.78 -20.26
CA PHE A 77 -10.04 -1.61 -21.38
C PHE A 77 -9.70 -2.60 -22.49
N ASP A 78 -10.70 -3.35 -22.95
CA ASP A 78 -10.58 -4.17 -24.15
C ASP A 78 -11.18 -3.40 -25.34
N GLY A 79 -10.36 -3.00 -26.32
CA GLY A 79 -10.81 -2.32 -27.55
C GLY A 79 -10.15 -0.95 -27.81
N PRO A 80 -10.65 -0.13 -28.77
CA PRO A 80 -10.02 1.12 -29.19
C PRO A 80 -10.15 2.26 -28.17
N TYR A 81 -10.66 1.99 -26.97
CA TYR A 81 -10.86 2.98 -25.93
C TYR A 81 -9.57 3.16 -25.13
N ASN A 82 -9.06 4.38 -25.16
CA ASN A 82 -8.07 4.88 -24.23
C ASN A 82 -8.81 5.37 -22.99
N GLY A 83 -8.68 4.65 -21.88
CA GLY A 83 -9.17 5.08 -20.56
C GLY A 83 -8.97 6.57 -20.31
N ARG A 84 -9.96 7.19 -19.67
CA ARG A 84 -10.01 8.65 -19.46
C ARG A 84 -9.55 9.06 -18.06
N TRP A 85 -9.48 8.12 -17.13
CA TRP A 85 -9.00 8.32 -15.76
C TRP A 85 -7.75 7.46 -15.54
#